data_AF-A0A847JS06-F1
#
_entry.id   AF-A0A847JS06-F1
#
_cell.length_a   1.000
_cell.length_b   1.000
_cell.length_c   1.000
_cell.angle_alpha   90.00
_cell.angle_beta   90.00
_cell.angle_gamma   90.00
#
_symmetry.space_group_name_H-M   'P 1'
#
loop_
_entity.id
_entity.type
_entity.pdbx_description
1 polymer ?
#
loop_
_entity_poly.entity_id
_entity_poly.type
_entity_poly.pdbx_seq_one_letter_code
_entity_poly.pdbx_strand_id
1 'polypeptide(L)' 'MNIGLGAELTWLGHAAFKIETPDGNVTLIDPWLTGNPACPDEARRVQRCDTILITHGH' A
#
# COMPACT_ATOMS: atom_id res chain seq x y z
N MET A 1 -4.96 -6.71 7.21
CA MET A 1 -6.00 -6.50 8.24
C MET A 1 -7.30 -6.17 7.52
N ASN A 2 -8.40 -6.85 7.83
CA ASN A 2 -9.72 -6.47 7.30
C ASN A 2 -10.20 -5.23 8.06
N ILE A 3 -10.60 -4.19 7.33
CA ILE A 3 -11.03 -2.89 7.91
C ILE A 3 -12.53 -2.63 7.81
N GLY A 4 -13.32 -3.68 7.52
CA GLY A 4 -14.75 -3.59 7.24
C GLY A 4 -15.05 -3.47 5.75
N LEU A 5 -16.33 -3.65 5.38
CA LEU A 5 -16.83 -3.58 4.00
C LEU A 5 -16.15 -4.53 2.99
N GLY A 6 -15.36 -5.50 3.46
CA GLY A 6 -14.60 -6.42 2.63
C GLY A 6 -13.28 -5.86 2.09
N ALA A 7 -12.83 -4.69 2.58
CA ALA A 7 -11.54 -4.13 2.20
C ALA A 7 -10.40 -4.64 3.10
N GLU A 8 -9.21 -4.78 2.49
CA GLU A 8 -7.98 -5.19 3.17
C GLU A 8 -6.98 -4.04 3.21
N LEU A 9 -6.41 -3.80 4.39
CA LEU A 9 -5.31 -2.87 4.61
C LEU A 9 -4.03 -3.66 4.94
N THR A 10 -2.97 -3.40 4.19
CA THR A 10 -1.61 -3.90 4.46
C THR A 10 -0.71 -2.71 4.82
N TRP A 11 -0.04 -2.77 5.97
CA TRP A 11 1.03 -1.84 6.29
C TRP A 11 2.34 -2.33 5.67
N LEU A 12 3.04 -1.43 4.96
CA LEU A 12 4.27 -1.72 4.23
C LEU A 12 5.50 -1.02 4.85
N GLY A 13 5.40 -0.53 6.08
CA GLY A 13 6.47 0.18 6.77
C GLY A 13 6.38 1.70 6.63
N HIS A 14 6.82 2.45 7.65
CA HIS A 14 6.70 3.91 7.70
C HIS A 14 5.26 4.37 7.44
N ALA A 15 5.05 5.32 6.53
CA ALA A 15 3.76 5.80 6.05
C ALA A 15 3.20 4.99 4.87
N ALA A 16 3.88 3.92 4.42
CA ALA A 16 3.46 3.15 3.26
C ALA A 16 2.32 2.18 3.61
N PHE A 17 1.20 2.28 2.89
CA PHE A 17 0.07 1.35 3.01
C PHE A 17 -0.42 0.89 1.64
N LYS A 18 -0.94 -0.34 1.59
CA LYS A 18 -1.74 -0.86 0.47
C LYS A 18 -3.16 -1.09 0.94
N ILE A 19 -4.14 -0.66 0.14
CA ILE A 19 -5.56 -0.91 0.32
C ILE A 19 -6.06 -1.69 -0.87
N GLU A 20 -6.74 -2.80 -0.62
CA GLU A 20 -7.44 -3.60 -1.63
C GLU A 20 -8.94 -3.61 -1.30
N THR A 21 -9.77 -3.16 -2.24
CA THR A 21 -11.24 -3.11 -2.06
C THR A 21 -11.91 -4.35 -2.66
N PRO A 22 -13.17 -4.67 -2.28
CA PRO A 22 -13.88 -5.86 -2.79
C PRO A 22 -14.06 -5.91 -4.31
N ASP A 23 -14.15 -4.75 -4.97
CA ASP A 23 -14.23 -4.63 -6.42
C ASP A 23 -12.85 -4.70 -7.11
N GLY A 24 -11.79 -4.93 -6.32
CA GLY A 24 -10.45 -5.21 -6.80
C GLY A 24 -9.62 -3.98 -7.14
N ASN A 25 -9.96 -2.79 -6.62
CA ASN A 25 -9.08 -1.62 -6.73
C ASN A 25 -7.93 -1.74 -5.73
N VAL A 26 -6.72 -1.45 -6.21
CA VAL A 26 -5.47 -1.47 -5.44
C VAL A 26 -4.94 -0.04 -5.30
N THR A 27 -5.03 0.50 -4.08
CA THR A 27 -4.52 1.84 -3.75
C THR A 27 -3.25 1.74 -2.92
N LEU A 28 -2.25 2.55 -3.25
CA LEU A 28 -1.04 2.73 -2.44
C LEU A 28 -1.02 4.14 -1.83
N ILE A 29 -0.70 4.22 -0.54
CA ILE A 29 -0.50 5.48 0.19
C ILE A 29 0.98 5.60 0.50
N ASP A 30 1.59 6.75 0.18
CA ASP A 30 3.00 7.09 0.41
C ASP A 30 3.98 5.90 0.19
N PRO A 31 4.05 5.34 -1.04
CA PRO A 31 4.71 4.05 -1.31
C PRO A 31 6.24 4.15 -1.32
N TRP A 32 6.85 4.40 -0.15
CA TRP A 32 8.29 4.22 0.05
C TRP A 32 8.61 2.73 0.15
N LEU A 33 8.75 2.08 -1.01
CA LEU A 33 8.93 0.61 -1.11
C LEU A 33 10.40 0.19 -1.26
N THR A 34 11.26 1.07 -1.79
CA THR A 34 12.70 0.79 -1.95
C THR A 34 13.50 1.54 -0.88
N GLY A 35 14.38 0.84 -0.18
CA GLY A 35 15.18 1.41 0.91
C GLY A 35 14.44 1.51 2.26
N ASN A 36 13.13 1.24 2.29
CA ASN A 36 12.36 1.14 3.52
C ASN A 36 12.70 -0.18 4.25
N PRO A 37 13.32 -0.13 5.44
CA PRO A 37 13.79 -1.33 6.15
C PRO A 37 12.64 -2.20 6.68
N ALA A 38 11.43 -1.65 6.81
CA ALA A 38 10.23 -2.36 7.24
C ALA A 38 9.37 -2.87 6.08
N CYS A 39 9.70 -2.52 4.83
CA CYS A 39 8.94 -2.98 3.66
C CYS A 39 9.30 -4.44 3.32
N PRO A 40 8.33 -5.37 3.34
CA PRO A 40 8.56 -6.77 2.95
C PRO A 40 9.12 -6.87 1.53
N ASP A 41 10.08 -7.78 1.31
CA ASP A 41 10.76 -7.91 0.02
C ASP A 41 9.77 -8.18 -1.14
N GLU A 42 8.73 -8.95 -0.89
CA GLU A 42 7.66 -9.25 -1.86
C GLU A 42 6.82 -8.02 -2.24
N ALA A 43 6.70 -7.04 -1.35
CA ALA A 43 5.94 -5.81 -1.59
C ALA A 43 6.74 -4.74 -2.34
N ARG A 44 8.06 -4.93 -2.52
CA ARG A 44 8.92 -3.97 -3.24
C ARG A 44 8.63 -3.91 -4.73
N ARG A 45 8.00 -4.94 -5.28
CA ARG A 45 7.54 -4.99 -6.67
C ARG A 45 6.02 -5.01 -6.72
N VAL A 46 5.45 -3.89 -7.14
CA VAL A 46 4.00 -3.73 -7.29
C VAL A 46 3.57 -4.35 -8.62
N GLN A 47 2.68 -5.36 -8.56
CA GLN A 47 2.13 -6.00 -9.77
C GLN A 47 1.02 -5.15 -10.43
N ARG A 48 0.18 -4.53 -9.60
CA ARG A 48 -0.93 -3.66 -10.00
C ARG A 48 -1.10 -2.56 -8.98
N CYS A 49 -1.38 -1.36 -9.46
CA CYS A 49 -1.80 -0.22 -8.65
C CYS A 49 -2.73 0.61 -9.52
N ASP A 50 -3.94 0.86 -9.02
CA ASP A 50 -4.95 1.65 -9.70
C ASP A 50 -4.92 3.11 -9.23
N THR A 51 -4.44 3.38 -8.01
CA THR A 51 -4.36 4.74 -7.44
C THR A 51 -3.17 4.88 -6.50
N ILE A 52 -2.47 6.01 -6.58
CA ILE A 52 -1.43 6.41 -5.63
C ILE A 52 -1.89 7.69 -4.93
N LEU A 53 -1.89 7.67 -3.61
CA LEU A 53 -2.16 8.83 -2.76
C LEU A 53 -0.86 9.27 -2.10
N ILE A 54 -0.46 10.51 -2.36
CA ILE A 54 0.73 11.11 -1.76
C ILE A 54 0.26 12.18 -0.78
N THR A 55 0.66 12.06 0.48
CA THR A 55 0.30 13.04 1.52
C THR A 55 1.04 14.36 1.28
N HIS A 56 2.35 14.29 1.03
CA HIS A 56 3.23 15.41 0.68
C HIS A 56 4.60 14.92 0.19
N GLY A 57 5.48 15.84 -0.24
CA GLY A 57 6.90 15.55 -0.49
C GLY A 57 7.74 15.76 0.77
N HIS A 58 8.56 14.76 1.10
CA HIS A 58 9.61 14.87 2.13
C HIS A 58 10.91 15.42 1.56
#